data_AF-A0A178FCG2-F1
#
_entry.id   AF-A0A178FCG2-F1
#
_cell.length_a   1.000
_cell.length_b   1.000
_cell.length_c   1.000
_cell.angle_alpha   90.00
_cell.angle_beta   90.00
_cell.angle_gamma   90.00
#
_symmetry.space_group_name_H-M   'P 1'
#
loop_
_entity.id
_entity.type
_entity.pdbx_description
1 polymer ?
#
loop_
_entity_poly.entity_id
_entity_poly.type
_entity_poly.pdbx_seq_one_letter_code
_entity_poly.pdbx_strand_id
1 'polypeptide(L)'
;MAVPDTIIPPGLPDTSLWSPPQFPGKRGGKVTPLISNSDATEQRGKVQFDPRTHLQFNPPSKVHSMKELGYDDNAGISPIGVSEPFPLFSAEAIHCMRSEVLSKEVWSEYQFSSDLAMCQLRGFAPKYAPFVYDAWKSPETLAIVSKIAGIDLVTAMDWEIGHVNISVHTEEEKNNALAEAVNGAAGTYDDDVAPIVDWHTDSYPFVCVTMLSDCTDMIGGETALRRGDGSVVKVRGPQMGCAVVLQGRYIEHRALRALGTTERITMVTSFRPRCPTLKDDTVLTTVRPISDLSELYFQFSEYRLEMLEERIRSQLKEARDARYAGRPFNTQKLKAFLAVQIEFLTHMNNEIVENDKVQKGVTDDSHLRSADLKERSRKRALATAA
;
A
#
# COMPACT_ATOMS: atom_id res chain seq x y z
N MET A 1 31.22 -46.07 -32.43
CA MET A 1 32.13 -44.93 -32.72
C MET A 1 31.67 -43.79 -31.85
N ALA A 2 32.55 -43.32 -30.98
CA ALA A 2 32.29 -42.29 -29.98
C ALA A 2 32.10 -40.92 -30.65
N VAL A 3 31.13 -40.15 -30.14
CA VAL A 3 30.88 -38.75 -30.52
C VAL A 3 31.41 -37.88 -29.37
N PRO A 4 32.14 -36.78 -29.65
CA PRO A 4 33.02 -36.17 -28.65
C PRO A 4 32.37 -35.05 -27.83
N ASP A 5 32.87 -34.96 -26.60
CA ASP A 5 32.96 -33.86 -25.65
C ASP A 5 32.27 -32.53 -25.99
N THR A 6 31.22 -32.24 -25.22
CA THR A 6 30.63 -30.90 -25.13
C THR A 6 31.40 -30.09 -24.07
N ILE A 7 32.03 -29.02 -24.53
CA ILE A 7 32.74 -28.04 -23.72
C ILE A 7 31.74 -27.33 -22.78
N ILE A 8 32.02 -27.39 -21.47
CA ILE A 8 31.30 -26.65 -20.42
C ILE A 8 31.80 -25.20 -20.43
N PRO A 9 30.94 -24.16 -20.57
CA PRO A 9 31.35 -22.78 -20.34
C PRO A 9 31.46 -22.48 -18.83
N PRO A 10 32.42 -21.64 -18.40
CA PRO A 10 32.71 -21.43 -16.99
C PRO A 10 31.73 -20.48 -16.30
N GLY A 11 31.36 -20.83 -15.07
CA GLY A 11 31.11 -19.89 -13.96
C GLY A 11 29.82 -19.07 -14.01
N LEU A 12 28.75 -19.61 -13.43
CA LEU A 12 27.74 -18.77 -12.78
C LEU A 12 28.39 -18.05 -11.59
N PRO A 13 28.21 -16.73 -11.40
CA PRO A 13 28.69 -16.07 -10.20
C PRO A 13 27.95 -16.62 -8.98
N ASP A 14 28.74 -17.00 -7.98
CA ASP A 14 28.31 -17.44 -6.67
C ASP A 14 27.42 -16.36 -6.02
N THR A 15 26.14 -16.69 -5.78
CA THR A 15 25.17 -15.79 -5.16
C THR A 15 25.30 -15.73 -3.63
N SER A 16 26.34 -16.34 -3.06
CA SER A 16 26.55 -16.41 -1.60
C SER A 16 27.26 -15.22 -0.96
N LEU A 17 27.61 -14.16 -1.71
CA LEU A 17 28.31 -12.98 -1.18
C LEU A 17 27.45 -11.72 -1.17
N TRP A 18 26.33 -11.74 -0.44
CA TRP A 18 25.55 -10.54 -0.14
C TRP A 18 25.23 -10.51 1.35
N SER A 19 26.19 -10.03 2.14
CA SER A 19 25.92 -9.65 3.53
C SER A 19 25.02 -8.41 3.51
N PRO A 20 23.91 -8.37 4.29
CA PRO A 20 23.08 -7.18 4.38
C PRO A 20 23.88 -6.02 5.01
N PRO A 21 23.55 -4.76 4.66
CA PRO A 21 24.19 -3.60 5.26
C PRO A 21 23.99 -3.61 6.79
N GLN A 22 25.10 -3.49 7.53
CA GLN A 22 25.09 -3.36 8.98
C GLN A 22 24.81 -1.91 9.36
N PHE A 23 23.68 -1.67 10.02
CA PHE A 23 23.43 -0.42 10.73
C PHE A 23 24.15 -0.45 12.09
N PRO A 24 24.80 0.63 12.53
CA PRO A 24 25.34 0.72 13.87
C PRO A 24 24.17 0.76 14.88
N GLY A 25 24.02 -0.29 15.69
CA GLY A 25 23.32 -0.18 16.97
C GLY A 25 21.98 -0.91 17.16
N LYS A 26 21.50 -1.78 16.25
CA LYS A 26 20.37 -2.69 16.55
C LYS A 26 20.58 -4.07 15.91
N ARG A 27 20.42 -5.13 16.71
CA ARG A 27 20.62 -6.53 16.30
C ARG A 27 19.70 -6.87 15.12
N GLY A 28 20.30 -7.15 13.96
CA GLY A 28 19.61 -7.68 12.77
C GLY A 28 19.15 -9.13 12.96
N GLY A 29 18.22 -9.36 13.87
CA GLY A 29 17.48 -10.61 13.95
C GLY A 29 16.28 -10.54 12.99
N LYS A 30 16.03 -11.62 12.25
CA LYS A 30 14.71 -11.81 11.64
C LYS A 30 13.66 -11.64 12.75
N VAL A 31 12.74 -10.71 12.57
CA VAL A 31 11.61 -10.54 13.49
C VAL A 31 10.76 -11.80 13.37
N THR A 32 10.91 -12.72 14.32
CA THR A 32 10.06 -13.90 14.42
C THR A 32 8.82 -13.49 15.21
N PRO A 33 7.61 -13.65 14.67
CA PRO A 33 6.40 -13.29 15.40
C PRO A 33 6.30 -14.13 16.69
N LEU A 34 5.88 -13.50 17.79
CA LEU A 34 5.41 -14.19 18.99
C LEU A 34 4.04 -14.81 18.69
N ILE A 35 4.02 -15.85 17.85
CA ILE A 35 2.79 -16.59 17.58
C ILE A 35 2.57 -17.51 18.78
N SER A 36 1.70 -17.13 19.72
CA SER A 36 1.04 -18.10 20.57
C SER A 36 0.08 -18.90 19.69
N ASN A 37 0.60 -19.92 19.02
CA ASN A 37 -0.18 -20.93 18.30
C ASN A 37 -0.87 -21.87 19.30
N SER A 38 -1.52 -21.33 20.33
CA SER A 38 -2.30 -22.15 21.27
C SER A 38 -3.62 -22.63 20.68
N ASP A 39 -4.06 -22.07 19.54
CA ASP A 39 -5.28 -22.49 18.83
C ASP A 39 -5.03 -22.97 17.39
N ALA A 40 -3.77 -23.27 17.02
CA ALA A 40 -3.46 -23.91 15.74
C ALA A 40 -3.74 -25.43 15.81
N THR A 41 -4.97 -25.79 16.14
CA THR A 41 -5.48 -27.17 16.02
C THR A 41 -6.34 -27.30 14.77
N GLU A 42 -5.86 -28.19 13.90
CA GLU A 42 -6.49 -28.79 12.73
C GLU A 42 -6.59 -27.92 11.47
N GLN A 43 -6.06 -28.47 10.38
CA GLN A 43 -6.38 -28.09 9.01
C GLN A 43 -7.89 -28.25 8.77
N ARG A 44 -8.70 -27.28 9.21
CA ARG A 44 -9.97 -27.00 8.53
C ARG A 44 -9.60 -26.77 7.06
N GLY A 45 -10.24 -27.51 6.15
CA GLY A 45 -10.01 -27.35 4.71
C GLY A 45 -10.03 -25.87 4.32
N LYS A 46 -9.20 -25.47 3.36
CA LYS A 46 -9.06 -24.07 2.93
C LYS A 46 -10.44 -23.45 2.73
N VAL A 47 -10.82 -22.54 3.61
CA VAL A 47 -12.11 -21.84 3.57
C VAL A 47 -12.11 -20.97 2.33
N GLN A 48 -13.14 -21.07 1.49
CA GLN A 48 -13.31 -20.19 0.34
C GLN A 48 -14.04 -18.92 0.78
N PHE A 49 -13.63 -17.77 0.23
CA PHE A 49 -14.32 -16.52 0.48
C PHE A 49 -15.75 -16.54 -0.11
N ASP A 50 -16.76 -16.54 0.76
CA ASP A 50 -18.15 -16.18 0.45
C ASP A 50 -18.47 -14.77 1.00
N PRO A 51 -18.81 -13.78 0.15
CA PRO A 51 -19.11 -12.43 0.59
C PRO A 51 -20.30 -12.35 1.56
N ARG A 52 -21.24 -13.31 1.53
CA ARG A 52 -22.43 -13.30 2.41
C ARG A 52 -22.11 -13.65 3.86
N THR A 53 -21.03 -14.39 4.10
CA THR A 53 -20.60 -14.81 5.44
C THR A 53 -19.42 -13.99 5.93
N HIS A 54 -18.54 -13.58 5.01
CA HIS A 54 -17.27 -12.97 5.36
C HIS A 54 -17.29 -11.43 5.32
N LEU A 55 -18.23 -10.81 4.60
CA LEU A 55 -18.44 -9.37 4.70
C LEU A 55 -19.43 -9.04 5.81
N GLN A 56 -19.04 -8.10 6.67
CA GLN A 56 -19.84 -7.56 7.75
C GLN A 56 -19.92 -6.03 7.62
N PHE A 57 -20.31 -5.57 6.42
CA PHE A 57 -20.29 -4.16 6.10
C PHE A 57 -21.35 -3.37 6.88
N ASN A 58 -20.88 -2.34 7.59
CA ASN A 58 -21.72 -1.23 8.05
C ASN A 58 -21.05 0.08 7.60
N PRO A 59 -21.78 1.06 7.02
CA PRO A 59 -21.17 2.28 6.51
C PRO A 59 -20.43 3.07 7.61
N PRO A 60 -19.37 3.82 7.25
CA PRO A 60 -18.68 4.70 8.19
C PRO A 60 -19.63 5.76 8.73
N SER A 61 -19.42 6.18 9.97
CA SER A 61 -20.20 7.26 10.61
C SER A 61 -20.05 8.60 9.87
N LYS A 62 -18.87 8.82 9.28
CA LYS A 62 -18.56 9.99 8.46
C LYS A 62 -17.54 9.65 7.38
N VAL A 63 -17.65 10.33 6.25
CA VAL A 63 -16.57 10.49 5.27
C VAL A 63 -16.15 11.95 5.24
N HIS A 64 -14.85 12.22 5.32
CA HIS A 64 -14.30 13.56 5.24
C HIS A 64 -13.91 13.84 3.80
N SER A 65 -14.43 14.93 3.26
CA SER A 65 -14.11 15.39 1.91
C SER A 65 -12.72 16.02 1.83
N MET A 66 -12.13 16.02 0.63
CA MET A 66 -10.89 16.76 0.33
C MET A 66 -11.02 18.24 0.75
N LYS A 67 -12.18 18.84 0.49
CA LYS A 67 -12.50 20.23 0.85
C LYS A 67 -12.55 20.47 2.35
N GLU A 68 -13.15 19.58 3.14
CA GLU A 68 -13.11 19.69 4.61
C GLU A 68 -11.68 19.57 5.16
N LEU A 69 -10.83 18.77 4.51
CA LEU A 69 -9.41 18.66 4.81
C LEU A 69 -8.58 19.85 4.28
N GLY A 70 -9.22 20.85 3.66
CA GLY A 70 -8.55 22.07 3.19
C GLY A 70 -7.83 21.91 1.85
N TYR A 71 -8.10 20.84 1.10
CA TYR A 71 -7.58 20.67 -0.26
C TYR A 71 -8.53 21.26 -1.30
N ASP A 72 -7.94 21.73 -2.41
CA ASP A 72 -8.69 22.22 -3.57
C ASP A 72 -9.50 21.09 -4.24
N ASP A 73 -10.59 21.46 -4.92
CA ASP A 73 -11.49 20.51 -5.59
C ASP A 73 -10.78 19.65 -6.66
N ASN A 74 -9.64 20.11 -7.18
CA ASN A 74 -8.83 19.41 -8.19
C ASN A 74 -7.57 18.72 -7.62
N ALA A 75 -7.41 18.71 -6.29
CA ALA A 75 -6.22 18.14 -5.66
C ALA A 75 -6.13 16.61 -5.80
N GLY A 76 -7.28 15.94 -5.82
CA GLY A 76 -7.41 14.49 -5.97
C GLY A 76 -8.27 14.07 -7.16
N ILE A 77 -8.63 12.80 -7.21
CA ILE A 77 -9.49 12.17 -8.23
C ILE A 77 -10.92 11.91 -7.76
N SER A 78 -11.18 12.17 -6.47
CA SER A 78 -12.49 12.04 -5.84
C SER A 78 -12.70 13.15 -4.81
N PRO A 79 -13.94 13.59 -4.57
CA PRO A 79 -14.25 14.51 -3.50
C PRO A 79 -13.99 13.95 -2.09
N ILE A 80 -13.89 12.62 -1.93
CA ILE A 80 -13.70 11.97 -0.62
C ILE A 80 -12.21 11.82 -0.32
N GLY A 81 -11.76 12.40 0.79
CA GLY A 81 -10.39 12.27 1.27
C GLY A 81 -10.18 11.00 2.09
N VAL A 82 -10.99 10.80 3.13
CA VAL A 82 -10.84 9.68 4.07
C VAL A 82 -12.17 9.30 4.71
N SER A 83 -12.39 8.04 5.03
CA SER A 83 -13.52 7.60 5.86
C SER A 83 -13.13 7.52 7.35
N GLU A 84 -14.10 7.71 8.25
CA GLU A 84 -13.99 7.12 9.58
C GLU A 84 -13.90 5.58 9.47
N PRO A 85 -13.36 4.88 10.48
CA PRO A 85 -13.36 3.42 10.50
C PRO A 85 -14.76 2.83 10.38
N PHE A 86 -14.87 1.73 9.64
CA PHE A 86 -16.13 1.03 9.43
C PHE A 86 -15.94 -0.49 9.42
N PRO A 87 -16.87 -1.28 9.97
CA PRO A 87 -16.85 -2.73 9.87
C PRO A 87 -16.88 -3.18 8.40
N LEU A 88 -15.96 -4.06 7.99
CA LEU A 88 -15.89 -4.60 6.63
C LEU A 88 -15.89 -6.12 6.62
N PHE A 89 -15.04 -6.76 7.42
CA PHE A 89 -14.87 -8.21 7.45
C PHE A 89 -15.32 -8.79 8.78
N SER A 90 -15.92 -9.98 8.74
CA SER A 90 -16.31 -10.73 9.94
C SER A 90 -15.09 -11.26 10.70
N ALA A 91 -15.27 -11.64 11.96
CA ALA A 91 -14.21 -12.25 12.76
C ALA A 91 -13.66 -13.55 12.13
N GLU A 92 -14.52 -14.36 11.51
CA GLU A 92 -14.12 -15.55 10.76
C GLU A 92 -13.23 -15.18 9.57
N ALA A 93 -13.61 -14.16 8.81
CA ALA A 93 -12.82 -13.69 7.68
C ALA A 93 -11.42 -13.20 8.13
N ILE A 94 -11.35 -12.46 9.24
CA ILE A 94 -10.07 -12.02 9.80
C ILE A 94 -9.21 -13.21 10.25
N HIS A 95 -9.82 -14.24 10.83
CA HIS A 95 -9.09 -15.46 11.17
C HIS A 95 -8.51 -16.14 9.92
N CYS A 96 -9.30 -16.28 8.85
CA CYS A 96 -8.82 -16.82 7.58
C CYS A 96 -7.69 -15.96 6.99
N MET A 97 -7.86 -14.64 6.91
CA MET A 97 -6.83 -13.72 6.41
C MET A 97 -5.53 -13.82 7.21
N ARG A 98 -5.61 -13.82 8.54
CA ARG A 98 -4.43 -13.99 9.42
C ARG A 98 -3.74 -15.33 9.18
N SER A 99 -4.50 -16.42 9.01
CA SER A 99 -3.93 -17.76 8.78
C SER A 99 -3.11 -17.82 7.50
N GLU A 100 -3.53 -17.13 6.44
CA GLU A 100 -2.80 -17.07 5.16
C GLU A 100 -1.59 -16.14 5.25
N VAL A 101 -1.79 -14.92 5.77
CA VAL A 101 -0.73 -13.89 5.93
C VAL A 101 0.40 -14.38 6.83
N LEU A 102 0.07 -15.11 7.89
CA LEU A 102 1.03 -15.60 8.89
C LEU A 102 1.56 -17.02 8.59
N SER A 103 1.27 -17.55 7.40
CA SER A 103 1.81 -18.83 6.95
C SER A 103 3.32 -18.77 6.78
N LYS A 104 3.99 -19.93 6.91
CA LYS A 104 5.45 -20.02 6.86
C LYS A 104 5.98 -19.60 5.49
N GLU A 105 5.27 -19.97 4.44
CA GLU A 105 5.59 -19.70 3.04
C GLU A 105 5.63 -18.20 2.78
N VAL A 106 4.59 -17.47 3.21
CA VAL A 106 4.50 -16.01 3.07
C VAL A 106 5.67 -15.32 3.78
N TRP A 107 5.93 -15.70 5.03
CA TRP A 107 7.02 -15.12 5.82
C TRP A 107 8.41 -15.42 5.26
N SER A 108 8.60 -16.58 4.62
CA SER A 108 9.91 -16.94 4.05
C SER A 108 10.22 -16.25 2.73
N GLU A 109 9.22 -16.00 1.90
CA GLU A 109 9.41 -15.57 0.50
C GLU A 109 9.05 -14.09 0.26
N TYR A 110 8.20 -13.48 1.09
CA TYR A 110 7.59 -12.18 0.80
C TYR A 110 7.82 -11.11 1.86
N GLN A 111 8.84 -11.29 2.71
CA GLN A 111 9.21 -10.31 3.74
C GLN A 111 10.14 -9.22 3.21
N PHE A 112 9.76 -7.97 3.43
CA PHE A 112 10.50 -6.76 3.06
C PHE A 112 10.62 -5.80 4.26
N SER A 113 11.57 -4.86 4.16
CA SER A 113 11.75 -3.78 5.13
C SER A 113 12.31 -2.55 4.40
N SER A 114 12.01 -1.35 4.91
CA SER A 114 12.51 -0.07 4.40
C SER A 114 12.87 0.89 5.52
N ASP A 115 13.43 2.04 5.15
CA ASP A 115 13.52 3.24 5.98
C ASP A 115 12.18 3.73 6.54
N LEU A 116 11.07 3.43 5.86
CA LEU A 116 9.71 3.80 6.29
C LEU A 116 9.04 2.77 7.23
N ALA A 117 9.36 1.48 7.09
CA ALA A 117 8.71 0.41 7.86
C ALA A 117 9.62 -0.81 8.09
N MET A 118 9.63 -1.32 9.33
CA MET A 118 10.56 -2.39 9.74
C MET A 118 10.23 -3.78 9.21
N CYS A 119 8.95 -4.09 8.97
CA CYS A 119 8.52 -5.40 8.52
C CYS A 119 7.23 -5.31 7.70
N GLN A 120 7.32 -5.70 6.43
CA GLN A 120 6.24 -5.67 5.46
C GLN A 120 6.13 -7.01 4.72
N LEU A 121 4.91 -7.44 4.42
CA LEU A 121 4.64 -8.59 3.54
C LEU A 121 3.89 -8.11 2.30
N ARG A 122 4.35 -8.49 1.10
CA ARG A 122 3.80 -7.98 -0.16
C ARG A 122 3.85 -8.99 -1.29
N GLY A 123 2.95 -8.93 -2.27
CA GLY A 123 2.99 -9.78 -3.46
C GLY A 123 2.63 -11.26 -3.26
N PHE A 124 2.25 -11.66 -2.05
CA PHE A 124 2.00 -13.06 -1.72
C PHE A 124 0.60 -13.56 -2.11
N ALA A 125 -0.38 -12.66 -2.20
CA ALA A 125 -1.79 -13.03 -2.24
C ALA A 125 -2.17 -13.99 -3.39
N PRO A 126 -1.74 -13.77 -4.65
CA PRO A 126 -2.13 -14.62 -5.78
C PRO A 126 -1.70 -16.09 -5.63
N LYS A 127 -0.60 -16.34 -4.89
CA LYS A 127 0.01 -17.67 -4.78
C LYS A 127 -0.28 -18.36 -3.46
N TYR A 128 -0.27 -17.61 -2.35
CA TYR A 128 -0.29 -18.18 -1.00
C TYR A 128 -1.48 -17.73 -0.14
N ALA A 129 -2.28 -16.76 -0.59
CA ALA A 129 -3.43 -16.29 0.17
C ALA A 129 -4.71 -16.18 -0.71
N PRO A 130 -5.26 -17.32 -1.19
CA PRO A 130 -6.45 -17.32 -2.04
C PRO A 130 -7.66 -16.68 -1.36
N PHE A 131 -7.85 -16.83 -0.05
CA PHE A 131 -8.95 -16.17 0.66
C PHE A 131 -8.77 -14.64 0.62
N VAL A 132 -7.57 -14.13 0.92
CA VAL A 132 -7.26 -12.68 0.81
C VAL A 132 -7.46 -12.18 -0.61
N TYR A 133 -6.97 -12.95 -1.60
CA TYR A 133 -7.08 -12.59 -3.01
C TYR A 133 -8.54 -12.48 -3.46
N ASP A 134 -9.35 -13.50 -3.18
CA ASP A 134 -10.77 -13.53 -3.52
C ASP A 134 -11.56 -12.46 -2.76
N ALA A 135 -11.23 -12.23 -1.49
CA ALA A 135 -11.88 -11.20 -0.66
C ALA A 135 -11.74 -9.80 -1.26
N TRP A 136 -10.55 -9.44 -1.73
CA TRP A 136 -10.28 -8.11 -2.30
C TRP A 136 -10.68 -7.98 -3.77
N LYS A 137 -10.81 -9.09 -4.51
CA LYS A 137 -11.33 -9.10 -5.89
C LYS A 137 -12.84 -9.27 -6.00
N SER A 138 -13.51 -9.66 -4.91
CA SER A 138 -14.97 -9.81 -4.88
C SER A 138 -15.68 -8.53 -5.35
N PRO A 139 -16.66 -8.65 -6.29
CA PRO A 139 -17.46 -7.51 -6.73
C PRO A 139 -18.16 -6.77 -5.58
N GLU A 140 -18.56 -7.49 -4.54
CA GLU A 140 -19.21 -6.95 -3.34
C GLU A 140 -18.24 -6.07 -2.54
N THR A 141 -17.01 -6.54 -2.30
CA THR A 141 -15.97 -5.74 -1.65
C THR A 141 -15.64 -4.49 -2.46
N LEU A 142 -15.44 -4.64 -3.78
CA LEU A 142 -15.15 -3.52 -4.68
C LEU A 142 -16.29 -2.49 -4.70
N ALA A 143 -17.55 -2.94 -4.67
CA ALA A 143 -18.71 -2.06 -4.63
C ALA A 143 -18.76 -1.25 -3.32
N ILE A 144 -18.45 -1.86 -2.18
CA ILE A 144 -18.38 -1.17 -0.88
C ILE A 144 -17.29 -0.11 -0.90
N VAL A 145 -16.05 -0.48 -1.27
CA VAL A 145 -14.91 0.44 -1.30
C VAL A 145 -15.16 1.59 -2.27
N SER A 146 -15.67 1.30 -3.48
CA SER A 146 -16.02 2.31 -4.49
C SER A 146 -17.09 3.28 -3.98
N LYS A 147 -18.13 2.77 -3.31
CA LYS A 147 -19.19 3.60 -2.73
C LYS A 147 -18.65 4.58 -1.68
N ILE A 148 -17.75 4.12 -0.81
CA ILE A 148 -17.13 4.97 0.22
C ILE A 148 -16.16 5.97 -0.42
N ALA A 149 -15.37 5.53 -1.40
CA ALA A 149 -14.44 6.38 -2.13
C ALA A 149 -15.12 7.44 -3.00
N GLY A 150 -16.41 7.28 -3.33
CA GLY A 150 -17.14 8.20 -4.21
C GLY A 150 -16.73 8.10 -5.69
N ILE A 151 -16.04 7.03 -6.08
CA ILE A 151 -15.55 6.76 -7.43
C ILE A 151 -15.48 5.24 -7.64
N ASP A 152 -15.69 4.78 -8.87
CA ASP A 152 -15.58 3.35 -9.22
C ASP A 152 -14.11 2.90 -9.25
N LEU A 153 -13.79 1.94 -8.38
CA LEU A 153 -12.44 1.46 -8.13
C LEU A 153 -12.28 -0.02 -8.49
N VAL A 154 -11.04 -0.35 -8.86
CA VAL A 154 -10.50 -1.71 -8.95
C VAL A 154 -9.22 -1.80 -8.14
N THR A 155 -8.84 -3.00 -7.70
CA THR A 155 -7.50 -3.24 -7.14
C THR A 155 -6.45 -2.73 -8.13
N ALA A 156 -5.42 -2.04 -7.64
CA ALA A 156 -4.41 -1.41 -8.48
C ALA A 156 -3.66 -2.44 -9.33
N MET A 157 -3.11 -3.45 -8.66
CA MET A 157 -2.38 -4.59 -9.22
C MET A 157 -2.51 -5.76 -8.25
N ASP A 158 -2.30 -6.99 -8.73
CA ASP A 158 -2.33 -8.18 -7.88
C ASP A 158 -1.20 -8.18 -6.83
N TRP A 159 -0.06 -7.59 -7.18
CA TRP A 159 1.06 -7.36 -6.27
C TRP A 159 0.68 -6.52 -5.04
N GLU A 160 -0.34 -5.68 -5.17
CA GLU A 160 -0.79 -4.71 -4.16
C GLU A 160 -2.05 -5.16 -3.41
N ILE A 161 -2.47 -6.40 -3.60
CA ILE A 161 -3.54 -7.01 -2.82
C ILE A 161 -2.96 -7.45 -1.49
N GLY A 162 -3.46 -6.85 -0.41
CA GLY A 162 -3.13 -7.25 0.95
C GLY A 162 -1.68 -7.04 1.35
N HIS A 163 -1.07 -5.89 1.01
CA HIS A 163 0.18 -5.47 1.64
C HIS A 163 0.00 -5.48 3.17
N VAL A 164 0.86 -6.15 3.93
CA VAL A 164 0.73 -6.19 5.40
C VAL A 164 1.89 -5.48 6.06
N ASN A 165 1.58 -4.55 6.97
CA ASN A 165 2.55 -3.94 7.88
C ASN A 165 2.47 -4.63 9.24
N ILE A 166 3.62 -5.02 9.79
CA ILE A 166 3.70 -5.77 11.05
C ILE A 166 4.55 -5.00 12.05
N SER A 167 3.97 -4.75 13.22
CA SER A 167 4.69 -4.29 14.41
C SER A 167 4.45 -5.29 15.54
N VAL A 168 5.53 -5.78 16.15
CA VAL A 168 5.47 -6.70 17.29
C VAL A 168 6.39 -6.22 18.42
N HIS A 169 5.93 -6.43 19.64
CA HIS A 169 6.60 -6.06 20.88
C HIS A 169 6.50 -7.23 21.88
N THR A 170 7.55 -7.42 22.66
CA THR A 170 7.50 -8.31 23.82
C THR A 170 6.58 -7.74 24.90
N GLU A 171 6.11 -8.59 25.81
CA GLU A 171 5.33 -8.16 26.99
C GLU A 171 6.10 -7.14 27.84
N GLU A 172 7.42 -7.32 27.98
CA GLU A 172 8.30 -6.38 28.68
C GLU A 172 8.35 -5.02 27.98
N GLU A 173 8.57 -5.00 26.66
CA GLU A 173 8.58 -3.76 25.86
C GLU A 173 7.23 -3.04 25.90
N LYS A 174 6.12 -3.78 25.84
CA LYS A 174 4.77 -3.24 25.99
C LYS A 174 4.60 -2.57 27.35
N ASN A 175 4.96 -3.26 28.43
CA ASN A 175 4.77 -2.75 29.79
C ASN A 175 5.68 -1.55 30.08
N ASN A 176 6.93 -1.56 29.59
CA ASN A 176 7.85 -0.44 29.73
C ASN A 176 7.34 0.79 28.98
N ALA A 177 6.91 0.64 27.73
CA ALA A 177 6.37 1.75 26.94
C ALA A 177 5.07 2.32 27.55
N LEU A 178 4.23 1.47 28.15
CA LEU A 178 3.03 1.91 28.87
C LEU A 178 3.40 2.66 30.17
N ALA A 179 4.41 2.20 30.90
CA ALA A 179 4.88 2.88 32.11
C ALA A 179 5.48 4.27 31.80
N GLU A 180 6.28 4.38 30.74
CA GLU A 180 6.82 5.67 30.27
C GLU A 180 5.73 6.67 29.88
N ALA A 181 4.67 6.17 29.24
CA ALA A 181 3.49 6.95 28.87
C ALA A 181 2.73 7.48 30.09
N VAL A 182 2.46 6.61 31.08
CA VAL A 182 1.71 6.97 32.30
C VAL A 182 2.51 7.92 33.19
N ASN A 183 3.83 7.81 33.23
CA ASN A 183 4.70 8.65 34.06
C ASN A 183 4.99 10.03 33.44
N GLY A 184 4.44 10.35 32.26
CA GLY A 184 4.64 11.64 31.59
C GLY A 184 6.07 11.91 31.14
N ALA A 185 6.94 10.89 31.15
CA ALA A 185 8.31 10.97 30.62
C ALA A 185 8.33 10.81 29.09
N ALA A 186 7.28 10.24 28.51
CA ALA A 186 6.98 10.40 27.10
C ALA A 186 6.54 11.85 26.87
N GLY A 187 7.38 12.66 26.20
CA GLY A 187 7.03 14.00 25.77
C GLY A 187 5.67 14.04 25.07
N THR A 188 5.02 15.21 25.07
CA THR A 188 3.78 15.45 24.31
C THR A 188 3.85 14.72 22.98
N TYR A 189 2.90 13.81 22.71
CA TYR A 189 2.84 12.85 21.58
C TYR A 189 2.74 13.49 20.18
N ASP A 190 3.55 14.51 19.94
CA ASP A 190 3.74 15.22 18.69
C ASP A 190 5.26 15.25 18.44
N ASP A 191 5.65 14.51 17.40
CA ASP A 191 6.95 14.51 16.72
C ASP A 191 8.14 13.69 17.26
N ASP A 192 8.28 13.39 18.57
CA ASP A 192 9.52 12.75 19.08
C ASP A 192 9.50 11.20 19.22
N VAL A 193 8.35 10.54 19.02
CA VAL A 193 8.26 9.06 19.07
C VAL A 193 8.21 8.48 17.66
N ALA A 194 9.10 7.52 17.38
CA ALA A 194 9.19 6.86 16.07
C ALA A 194 7.81 6.31 15.63
N PRO A 195 7.24 6.79 14.51
CA PRO A 195 5.97 6.30 14.00
C PRO A 195 6.09 4.88 13.45
N ILE A 196 4.97 4.20 13.24
CA ILE A 196 4.95 2.87 12.60
C ILE A 196 5.27 3.00 11.12
N VAL A 197 4.71 4.05 10.50
CA VAL A 197 5.05 4.50 9.15
C VAL A 197 5.12 6.02 9.22
N ASP A 198 6.25 6.61 8.84
CA ASP A 198 6.46 8.06 8.88
C ASP A 198 5.62 8.79 7.82
N TRP A 199 5.68 10.12 7.80
CA TRP A 199 4.96 10.93 6.81
C TRP A 199 5.24 10.48 5.39
N HIS A 200 4.18 10.23 4.64
CA HIS A 200 4.25 9.89 3.22
C HIS A 200 2.94 10.19 2.51
N THR A 201 3.01 10.15 1.17
CA THR A 201 1.85 9.88 0.32
C THR A 201 1.99 8.49 -0.27
N ASP A 202 0.87 7.80 -0.43
CA ASP A 202 0.87 6.46 -0.99
C ASP A 202 1.27 6.47 -2.46
N SER A 203 1.74 5.32 -2.93
CA SER A 203 1.99 5.09 -4.34
C SER A 203 0.73 5.12 -5.20
N TYR A 204 -0.43 4.74 -4.65
CA TYR A 204 -1.67 4.52 -5.41
C TYR A 204 -2.77 5.51 -5.03
N PRO A 205 -3.68 5.87 -5.96
CA PRO A 205 -4.71 6.88 -5.72
C PRO A 205 -5.54 6.64 -4.46
N PHE A 206 -5.92 5.38 -4.21
CA PHE A 206 -6.69 4.98 -3.03
C PHE A 206 -6.08 3.76 -2.35
N VAL A 207 -6.28 3.67 -1.04
CA VAL A 207 -6.01 2.47 -0.25
C VAL A 207 -7.19 2.15 0.66
N CYS A 208 -7.36 0.87 0.98
CA CYS A 208 -8.22 0.39 2.05
C CYS A 208 -7.36 -0.30 3.11
N VAL A 209 -7.29 0.28 4.31
CA VAL A 209 -6.50 -0.23 5.43
C VAL A 209 -7.43 -1.00 6.37
N THR A 210 -7.20 -2.30 6.51
CA THR A 210 -7.96 -3.22 7.39
C THR A 210 -7.10 -3.63 8.57
N MET A 211 -7.65 -3.58 9.79
CA MET A 211 -6.96 -4.07 10.98
C MET A 211 -7.15 -5.58 11.15
N LEU A 212 -6.05 -6.32 11.26
CA LEU A 212 -6.07 -7.77 11.51
C LEU A 212 -5.80 -8.12 12.98
N SER A 213 -5.12 -7.27 13.74
CA SER A 213 -4.88 -7.50 15.16
C SER A 213 -6.08 -7.06 16.00
N ASP A 214 -6.29 -7.73 17.12
CA ASP A 214 -7.14 -7.19 18.17
C ASP A 214 -6.45 -5.96 18.77
N CYS A 215 -7.13 -4.81 18.71
CA CYS A 215 -6.64 -3.54 19.21
C CYS A 215 -7.57 -2.97 20.28
N THR A 216 -8.32 -3.81 20.99
CA THR A 216 -9.29 -3.39 22.01
C THR A 216 -8.64 -2.59 23.14
N ASP A 217 -7.46 -3.03 23.60
CA ASP A 217 -6.70 -2.37 24.69
C ASP A 217 -5.67 -1.36 24.18
N MET A 218 -5.68 -1.07 22.88
CA MET A 218 -4.68 -0.20 22.25
C MET A 218 -4.95 1.27 22.58
N ILE A 219 -3.92 1.97 23.07
CA ILE A 219 -3.93 3.42 23.25
C ILE A 219 -3.09 4.05 22.14
N GLY A 220 -3.65 5.02 21.43
CA GLY A 220 -3.02 5.64 20.26
C GLY A 220 -3.24 4.84 18.97
N GLY A 221 -2.24 4.84 18.08
CA GLY A 221 -2.31 4.12 16.80
C GLY A 221 -3.18 4.79 15.73
N GLU A 222 -3.56 6.05 15.93
CA GLU A 222 -4.31 6.86 14.98
C GLU A 222 -3.52 7.09 13.69
N THR A 223 -4.25 7.34 12.61
CA THR A 223 -3.65 7.87 11.39
C THR A 223 -3.69 9.39 11.47
N ALA A 224 -2.53 10.02 11.50
CA ALA A 224 -2.42 11.46 11.40
C ALA A 224 -2.45 11.86 9.92
N LEU A 225 -3.33 12.80 9.57
CA LEU A 225 -3.52 13.35 8.24
C LEU A 225 -3.12 14.81 8.26
N ARG A 226 -2.32 15.23 7.29
CA ARG A 226 -1.99 16.63 7.09
C ARG A 226 -3.07 17.27 6.21
N ARG A 227 -3.58 18.41 6.64
CA ARG A 227 -4.56 19.23 5.90
C ARG A 227 -3.86 20.13 4.89
N GLY A 228 -4.62 20.69 3.96
CA GLY A 228 -4.08 21.61 2.96
C GLY A 228 -3.43 22.89 3.52
N ASP A 229 -3.80 23.29 4.74
CA ASP A 229 -3.19 24.40 5.48
C ASP A 229 -1.94 23.98 6.29
N GLY A 230 -1.56 22.70 6.24
CA GLY A 230 -0.44 22.13 6.98
C GLY A 230 -0.77 21.70 8.42
N SER A 231 -1.97 21.98 8.93
CA SER A 231 -2.41 21.47 10.24
C SER A 231 -2.64 19.96 10.21
N VAL A 232 -2.57 19.30 11.37
CA VAL A 232 -2.72 17.84 11.48
C VAL A 232 -4.04 17.48 12.14
N VAL A 233 -4.77 16.54 11.55
CA VAL A 233 -5.94 15.90 12.15
C VAL A 233 -5.65 14.43 12.36
N LYS A 234 -6.03 13.91 13.53
CA LYS A 234 -5.89 12.49 13.86
C LYS A 234 -7.25 11.82 13.65
N VAL A 235 -7.27 10.77 12.83
CA VAL A 235 -8.45 9.92 12.64
C VAL A 235 -8.22 8.62 13.39
N ARG A 236 -9.27 8.16 14.11
CA ARG A 236 -9.19 6.94 14.90
C ARG A 236 -8.77 5.77 13.99
N GLY A 237 -7.84 4.94 14.47
CA GLY A 237 -7.48 3.72 13.76
C GLY A 237 -8.61 2.68 13.73
N PRO A 238 -8.66 1.79 12.73
CA PRO A 238 -9.65 0.71 12.70
C PRO A 238 -9.42 -0.31 13.81
N GLN A 239 -10.51 -0.83 14.38
CA GLN A 239 -10.51 -2.05 15.20
C GLN A 239 -10.44 -3.29 14.31
N MET A 240 -10.15 -4.46 14.89
CA MET A 240 -10.11 -5.73 14.17
C MET A 240 -11.35 -5.92 13.27
N GLY A 241 -11.14 -6.25 11.99
CA GLY A 241 -12.23 -6.41 11.02
C GLY A 241 -12.80 -5.11 10.44
N CYS A 242 -12.46 -3.96 11.03
CA CYS A 242 -12.79 -2.66 10.48
C CYS A 242 -11.74 -2.21 9.46
N ALA A 243 -12.18 -1.33 8.56
CA ALA A 243 -11.35 -0.74 7.54
C ALA A 243 -11.50 0.79 7.47
N VAL A 244 -10.54 1.43 6.81
CA VAL A 244 -10.55 2.86 6.45
C VAL A 244 -10.21 2.97 4.97
N VAL A 245 -10.96 3.77 4.22
CA VAL A 245 -10.64 4.13 2.84
C VAL A 245 -10.01 5.51 2.83
N LEU A 246 -8.85 5.65 2.19
CA LEU A 246 -8.06 6.88 2.16
C LEU A 246 -7.57 7.17 0.73
N GLN A 247 -7.65 8.43 0.30
CA GLN A 247 -7.08 8.92 -0.95
C GLN A 247 -5.58 9.22 -0.79
N GLY A 248 -4.82 8.18 -0.42
CA GLY A 248 -3.49 8.32 0.19
C GLY A 248 -2.41 8.91 -0.72
N ARG A 249 -2.57 8.86 -2.05
CA ARG A 249 -1.66 9.53 -2.99
C ARG A 249 -1.63 11.06 -2.84
N TYR A 250 -2.72 11.63 -2.35
CA TYR A 250 -2.93 13.08 -2.34
C TYR A 250 -2.83 13.68 -0.93
N ILE A 251 -3.02 12.86 0.10
CA ILE A 251 -3.03 13.29 1.50
C ILE A 251 -1.77 12.76 2.18
N GLU A 252 -0.91 13.67 2.64
CA GLU A 252 0.23 13.28 3.46
C GLU A 252 -0.26 12.75 4.80
N HIS A 253 0.19 11.57 5.17
CA HIS A 253 -0.26 10.89 6.37
C HIS A 253 0.85 10.09 7.04
N ARG A 254 0.67 9.79 8.33
CA ARG A 254 1.55 8.90 9.10
C ARG A 254 0.74 8.02 10.05
N ALA A 255 1.23 6.80 10.29
CA ALA A 255 0.65 5.89 11.27
C ALA A 255 1.35 6.09 12.61
N LEU A 256 0.61 6.61 13.61
CA LEU A 256 1.17 6.84 14.93
C LEU A 256 1.43 5.53 15.65
N ARG A 257 2.38 5.56 16.59
CA ARG A 257 2.67 4.42 17.46
C ARG A 257 1.46 4.13 18.34
N ALA A 258 1.24 2.85 18.58
CA ALA A 258 0.22 2.37 19.50
C ALA A 258 0.89 1.71 20.72
N LEU A 259 0.26 1.85 21.88
CA LEU A 259 0.70 1.30 23.16
C LEU A 259 -0.33 0.29 23.66
N GLY A 260 0.07 -0.57 24.59
CA GLY A 260 -0.85 -1.52 25.24
C GLY A 260 -1.12 -2.81 24.45
N THR A 261 -0.50 -3.00 23.28
CA THR A 261 -0.57 -4.25 22.51
C THR A 261 0.82 -4.84 22.25
N THR A 262 0.89 -6.17 22.14
CA THR A 262 2.10 -6.90 21.69
C THR A 262 2.18 -7.02 20.17
N GLU A 263 1.08 -6.83 19.45
CA GLU A 263 1.09 -6.83 17.99
C GLU A 263 0.13 -5.80 17.38
N ARG A 264 0.52 -5.26 16.22
CA ARG A 264 -0.34 -4.48 15.34
C ARG A 264 -0.07 -4.89 13.90
N ILE A 265 -1.02 -5.63 13.34
CA ILE A 265 -0.98 -6.13 11.96
C ILE A 265 -2.08 -5.41 11.17
N THR A 266 -1.68 -4.63 10.18
CA THR A 266 -2.62 -3.95 9.26
C THR A 266 -2.41 -4.43 7.84
N MET A 267 -3.50 -4.80 7.17
CA MET A 267 -3.53 -5.13 5.76
C MET A 267 -3.97 -3.90 4.96
N VAL A 268 -3.29 -3.62 3.85
CA VAL A 268 -3.51 -2.47 2.97
C VAL A 268 -3.69 -3.02 1.56
N THR A 269 -4.84 -2.77 0.97
CA THR A 269 -5.07 -3.05 -0.45
C THR A 269 -5.17 -1.74 -1.21
N SER A 270 -4.43 -1.63 -2.30
CA SER A 270 -4.37 -0.42 -3.12
C SER A 270 -5.34 -0.47 -4.29
N PHE A 271 -5.87 0.69 -4.66
CA PHE A 271 -6.90 0.83 -5.68
C PHE A 271 -6.60 1.96 -6.67
N ARG A 272 -7.11 1.78 -7.89
CA ARG A 272 -7.12 2.78 -8.97
C ARG A 272 -8.53 2.92 -9.54
N PRO A 273 -8.84 4.04 -10.22
CA PRO A 273 -10.07 4.15 -10.99
C PRO A 273 -10.22 3.03 -12.01
N ARG A 274 -11.43 2.47 -12.10
CA ARG A 274 -11.75 1.49 -13.16
C ARG A 274 -11.71 2.13 -14.54
N CYS A 275 -12.27 3.33 -14.65
CA CYS A 275 -12.41 4.02 -15.91
C CYS A 275 -11.02 4.49 -16.40
N PRO A 276 -10.57 4.06 -17.60
CA PRO A 276 -9.22 4.38 -18.06
C PRO A 276 -9.07 5.86 -18.40
N THR A 277 -10.14 6.62 -18.64
CA THR A 277 -10.05 8.05 -18.97
C THR A 277 -9.92 8.95 -17.75
N LEU A 278 -10.15 8.41 -16.55
CA LEU A 278 -9.88 9.13 -15.31
C LEU A 278 -8.37 9.16 -15.04
N LYS A 279 -7.97 10.15 -14.25
CA LYS A 279 -6.57 10.35 -13.88
C LYS A 279 -6.08 9.21 -12.99
N ASP A 280 -4.91 8.69 -13.32
CA ASP A 280 -4.21 7.67 -12.54
C ASP A 280 -2.79 8.20 -12.25
N ASP A 281 -2.65 8.77 -11.04
CA ASP A 281 -1.40 9.35 -10.54
C ASP A 281 -0.55 8.33 -9.77
N THR A 282 -0.69 7.04 -10.10
CA THR A 282 0.13 5.99 -9.48
C THR A 282 1.61 6.29 -9.73
N VAL A 283 2.40 6.24 -8.64
CA VAL A 283 3.86 6.31 -8.67
C VAL A 283 4.43 5.08 -7.97
N LEU A 284 5.65 4.69 -8.29
CA LEU A 284 6.28 3.50 -7.73
C LEU A 284 7.35 3.85 -6.68
N THR A 285 7.50 5.12 -6.32
CA THR A 285 8.61 5.61 -5.49
C THR A 285 8.72 4.94 -4.12
N THR A 286 7.61 4.77 -3.39
CA THR A 286 7.60 4.12 -2.07
C THR A 286 7.62 2.59 -2.13
N VAL A 287 7.16 2.01 -3.24
CA VAL A 287 6.95 0.55 -3.34
C VAL A 287 8.05 -0.18 -4.08
N ARG A 288 8.76 0.52 -4.98
CA ARG A 288 9.88 0.01 -5.77
C ARG A 288 11.02 -0.54 -4.90
N PRO A 289 11.46 0.13 -3.81
CA PRO A 289 12.57 -0.37 -2.99
C PRO A 289 12.24 -1.67 -2.22
N ILE A 290 10.95 -2.01 -2.10
CA ILE A 290 10.43 -3.09 -1.25
C ILE A 290 9.51 -4.04 -2.02
N SER A 291 9.83 -4.30 -3.28
CA SER A 291 9.09 -5.24 -4.15
C SER A 291 10.04 -6.09 -4.97
N ASP A 292 9.52 -7.20 -5.51
CA ASP A 292 10.12 -7.81 -6.69
C ASP A 292 9.92 -6.87 -7.87
N LEU A 293 11.01 -6.37 -8.45
CA LEU A 293 10.95 -5.37 -9.52
C LEU A 293 10.39 -5.95 -10.83
N SER A 294 10.62 -7.24 -11.10
CA SER A 294 10.12 -7.88 -12.31
C SER A 294 8.59 -7.95 -12.25
N GLU A 295 8.04 -8.41 -11.14
CA GLU A 295 6.59 -8.48 -10.93
C GLU A 295 5.94 -7.08 -10.87
N LEU A 296 6.53 -6.16 -10.10
CA LEU A 296 6.01 -4.81 -9.95
C LEU A 296 5.95 -4.08 -11.30
N TYR A 297 7.03 -4.08 -12.07
CA TYR A 297 7.09 -3.39 -13.35
C TYR A 297 6.29 -4.09 -14.44
N PHE A 298 6.21 -5.42 -14.42
CA PHE A 298 5.35 -6.16 -15.34
C PHE A 298 3.89 -5.76 -15.15
N GLN A 299 3.35 -5.91 -13.93
CA GLN A 299 1.95 -5.60 -13.66
C GLN A 299 1.64 -4.12 -13.86
N PHE A 300 2.56 -3.22 -13.49
CA PHE A 300 2.39 -1.78 -13.71
C PHE A 300 2.32 -1.44 -15.20
N SER A 301 3.20 -2.05 -16.00
CA SER A 301 3.20 -1.83 -17.44
C SER A 301 1.98 -2.43 -18.10
N GLU A 302 1.58 -3.62 -17.70
CA GLU A 302 0.42 -4.34 -18.23
C GLU A 302 -0.85 -3.49 -18.12
N TYR A 303 -1.27 -3.08 -16.92
CA TYR A 303 -2.53 -2.34 -16.77
C TYR A 303 -2.48 -0.96 -17.45
N ARG A 304 -1.31 -0.30 -17.49
CA ARG A 304 -1.19 1.02 -18.14
C ARG A 304 -1.23 0.91 -19.65
N LEU A 305 -0.69 -0.15 -20.23
CA LEU A 305 -0.80 -0.45 -21.65
C LEU A 305 -2.26 -0.81 -22.01
N GLU A 306 -2.94 -1.61 -21.20
CA GLU A 306 -4.38 -1.89 -21.37
C GLU A 306 -5.23 -0.61 -21.36
N MET A 307 -4.94 0.33 -20.44
CA MET A 307 -5.61 1.64 -20.42
C MET A 307 -5.38 2.40 -21.73
N LEU A 308 -4.16 2.39 -22.28
CA LEU A 308 -3.86 3.03 -23.57
C LEU A 308 -4.60 2.35 -24.72
N GLU A 309 -4.68 1.02 -24.73
CA GLU A 309 -5.47 0.30 -25.73
C GLU A 309 -6.93 0.75 -25.72
N GLU A 310 -7.56 0.83 -24.55
CA GLU A 310 -8.95 1.23 -24.43
C GLU A 310 -9.17 2.70 -24.85
N ARG A 311 -8.28 3.60 -24.41
CA ARG A 311 -8.32 5.02 -24.80
C ARG A 311 -8.19 5.20 -26.31
N ILE A 312 -7.22 4.53 -26.94
CA ILE A 312 -7.00 4.61 -28.39
C ILE A 312 -8.19 4.02 -29.15
N ARG A 313 -8.70 2.86 -28.70
CA ARG A 313 -9.87 2.21 -29.29
C ARG A 313 -11.11 3.11 -29.24
N SER A 314 -11.34 3.78 -28.10
CA SER A 314 -12.42 4.75 -27.92
C SER A 314 -12.27 5.96 -28.84
N GLN A 315 -11.09 6.58 -28.87
CA GLN A 315 -10.82 7.73 -29.75
C GLN A 315 -10.96 7.39 -31.24
N LEU A 316 -10.53 6.20 -31.64
CA LEU A 316 -10.66 5.70 -33.01
C LEU A 316 -12.13 5.48 -33.39
N LYS A 317 -12.91 4.88 -32.48
CA LYS A 317 -14.36 4.70 -32.66
C LYS A 317 -15.03 6.06 -32.87
N GLU A 318 -14.76 7.02 -31.99
CA GLU A 318 -15.34 8.36 -32.12
C GLU A 318 -14.97 9.04 -33.46
N ALA A 319 -13.71 8.95 -33.88
CA ALA A 319 -13.27 9.54 -35.14
C ALA A 319 -13.97 8.90 -36.36
N ARG A 320 -14.20 7.57 -36.32
CA ARG A 320 -14.94 6.84 -37.36
C ARG A 320 -16.41 7.24 -37.39
N ASP A 321 -17.06 7.28 -36.22
CA ASP A 321 -18.47 7.65 -36.09
C ASP A 321 -18.70 9.09 -36.59
N ALA A 322 -17.81 10.03 -36.25
CA ALA A 322 -17.86 11.39 -36.77
C ALA A 322 -17.74 11.45 -38.30
N ARG A 323 -16.79 10.68 -38.86
CA ARG A 323 -16.59 10.59 -40.32
C ARG A 323 -17.82 10.02 -41.02
N TYR A 324 -18.39 8.93 -40.52
CA TYR A 324 -19.58 8.30 -41.12
C TYR A 324 -20.83 9.17 -40.99
N ALA A 325 -20.90 10.01 -39.97
CA ALA A 325 -21.94 11.04 -39.83
C ALA A 325 -21.68 12.30 -40.69
N GLY A 326 -20.66 12.31 -41.55
CA GLY A 326 -20.33 13.45 -42.43
C GLY A 326 -19.79 14.68 -41.68
N ARG A 327 -19.36 14.53 -40.42
CA ARG A 327 -18.81 15.63 -39.62
C ARG A 327 -17.34 15.89 -40.01
N PRO A 328 -16.88 17.15 -40.02
CA PRO A 328 -15.49 17.45 -40.29
C PRO A 328 -14.58 16.89 -39.20
N PHE A 329 -13.34 16.56 -39.58
CA PHE A 329 -12.35 16.05 -38.65
C PHE A 329 -11.89 17.15 -37.67
N ASN A 330 -12.06 16.90 -36.37
CA ASN A 330 -11.70 17.86 -35.33
C ASN A 330 -10.23 17.67 -34.91
N THR A 331 -9.33 18.45 -35.53
CA THR A 331 -7.89 18.42 -35.25
C THR A 331 -7.55 18.88 -33.84
N GLN A 332 -8.28 19.84 -33.28
CA GLN A 332 -8.06 20.34 -31.91
C GLN A 332 -8.37 19.25 -30.89
N LYS A 333 -9.47 18.53 -31.07
CA LYS A 333 -9.85 17.41 -30.20
C LYS A 333 -8.82 16.28 -30.26
N LEU A 334 -8.34 15.90 -31.45
CA LEU A 334 -7.30 14.89 -31.56
C LEU A 334 -6.01 15.35 -30.87
N LYS A 335 -5.58 16.61 -31.07
CA LYS A 335 -4.38 17.14 -30.40
C LYS A 335 -4.50 17.11 -28.87
N ALA A 336 -5.67 17.48 -28.32
CA ALA A 336 -5.91 17.40 -26.88
C ALA A 336 -5.83 15.94 -26.37
N PHE A 337 -6.43 14.99 -27.08
CA PHE A 337 -6.31 13.57 -26.76
C PHE A 337 -4.85 13.09 -26.77
N LEU A 338 -4.10 13.44 -27.82
CA LEU A 338 -2.69 13.06 -27.96
C LEU A 338 -1.81 13.65 -26.87
N ALA A 339 -2.05 14.91 -26.47
CA ALA A 339 -1.31 15.55 -25.38
C ALA A 339 -1.46 14.77 -24.07
N VAL A 340 -2.68 14.36 -23.72
CA VAL A 340 -2.93 13.53 -22.52
C VAL A 340 -2.20 12.18 -22.60
N GLN A 341 -2.12 11.56 -23.78
CA GLN A 341 -1.40 10.28 -23.91
C GLN A 341 0.12 10.45 -23.84
N ILE A 342 0.65 11.56 -24.36
CA ILE A 342 2.07 11.91 -24.22
C ILE A 342 2.42 12.08 -22.74
N GLU A 343 1.65 12.87 -22.00
CA GLU A 343 1.85 13.05 -20.56
C GLU A 343 1.79 11.72 -19.79
N PHE A 344 0.82 10.87 -20.12
CA PHE A 344 0.67 9.55 -19.51
C PHE A 344 1.87 8.63 -19.78
N LEU A 345 2.38 8.60 -21.01
CA LEU A 345 3.56 7.81 -21.38
C LEU A 345 4.85 8.37 -20.77
N THR A 346 5.00 9.69 -20.73
CA THR A 346 6.13 10.33 -20.04
C THR A 346 6.13 9.99 -18.55
N HIS A 347 4.97 10.05 -17.89
CA HIS A 347 4.83 9.65 -16.49
C HIS A 347 5.22 8.18 -16.29
N MET A 348 4.64 7.27 -17.09
CA MET A 348 4.96 5.84 -17.02
C MET A 348 6.46 5.56 -17.22
N ASN A 349 7.09 6.23 -18.19
CA ASN A 349 8.52 6.09 -18.46
C ASN A 349 9.39 6.56 -17.29
N ASN A 350 8.97 7.60 -16.57
CA ASN A 350 9.71 8.10 -15.40
C ASN A 350 9.60 7.16 -14.19
N GLU A 351 8.49 6.42 -14.06
CA GLU A 351 8.28 5.50 -12.94
C GLU A 351 9.04 4.17 -13.09
N ILE A 352 9.36 3.76 -14.31
CA ILE A 352 10.15 2.55 -14.60
C ILE A 352 11.62 2.95 -14.69
N VAL A 353 12.40 2.60 -13.67
CA VAL A 353 13.85 2.81 -13.66
C VAL A 353 14.58 1.48 -13.84
N GLU A 354 15.75 1.52 -14.45
CA GLU A 354 16.62 0.34 -14.63
C GLU A 354 16.89 -0.34 -13.27
N ASN A 355 16.82 -1.67 -13.24
CA ASN A 355 16.85 -2.46 -12.00
C ASN A 355 18.11 -2.22 -11.15
N ASP A 356 19.26 -2.01 -11.79
CA ASP A 356 20.55 -1.74 -11.16
C ASP A 356 20.64 -0.36 -10.50
N LYS A 357 19.72 0.55 -10.84
CA LYS A 357 19.62 1.89 -10.22
C LYS A 357 18.75 1.91 -8.96
N VAL A 358 18.07 0.81 -8.63
CA VAL A 358 17.20 0.72 -7.46
C VAL A 358 18.00 0.27 -6.23
N GLN A 359 18.01 1.11 -5.20
CA GLN A 359 18.52 0.72 -3.88
C GLN A 359 17.40 0.10 -3.07
N LYS A 360 17.56 -1.17 -2.66
CA LYS A 360 16.55 -1.88 -1.86
C LYS A 360 16.39 -1.22 -0.48
N GLY A 361 15.13 -1.04 -0.07
CA GLY A 361 14.74 -0.49 1.23
C GLY A 361 15.02 1.01 1.45
N VAL A 362 15.47 1.74 0.42
CA VAL A 362 15.78 3.18 0.52
C VAL A 362 14.82 3.99 -0.34
N THR A 363 14.18 4.98 0.27
CA THR A 363 13.24 5.89 -0.42
C THR A 363 13.83 7.30 -0.49
N ASP A 364 13.65 8.00 -1.61
CA ASP A 364 13.97 9.43 -1.70
C ASP A 364 12.86 10.29 -1.06
N ASP A 365 12.91 11.62 -1.15
CA ASP A 365 11.88 12.50 -0.59
C ASP A 365 10.69 12.79 -1.54
N SER A 366 10.59 12.09 -2.68
CA SER A 366 9.54 12.32 -3.69
C SER A 366 8.15 11.89 -3.23
N HIS A 367 8.07 11.03 -2.22
CA HIS A 367 6.83 10.61 -1.56
C HIS A 367 6.24 11.69 -0.66
N LEU A 368 6.99 12.75 -0.37
CA LEU A 368 6.52 13.92 0.37
C LEU A 368 6.07 15.02 -0.60
N ARG A 369 5.05 15.76 -0.21
CA ARG A 369 4.53 16.93 -0.94
C ARG A 369 4.98 18.23 -0.28
N SER A 370 4.97 18.29 1.04
CA SER A 370 5.27 19.51 1.80
C SER A 370 6.77 19.80 1.90
N ALA A 371 7.15 21.05 1.66
CA ALA A 371 8.55 21.48 1.63
C ALA A 371 9.26 21.31 2.98
N ASP A 372 8.56 21.58 4.09
CA ASP A 372 9.08 21.39 5.44
C ASP A 372 9.33 19.92 5.77
N LEU A 373 8.46 18.99 5.32
CA LEU A 373 8.68 17.56 5.51
C LEU A 373 9.88 17.07 4.71
N LYS A 374 10.05 17.55 3.46
CA LYS A 374 11.24 17.25 2.66
C LYS A 374 12.51 17.74 3.33
N GLU A 375 12.51 18.96 3.85
CA GLU A 375 13.65 19.51 4.58
C GLU A 375 13.98 18.68 5.83
N ARG A 376 12.97 18.31 6.63
CA ARG A 376 13.14 17.42 7.79
C ARG A 376 13.70 16.06 7.39
N SER A 377 13.18 15.46 6.31
CA SER A 377 13.67 14.18 5.79
C SER A 377 15.15 14.25 5.40
N ARG A 378 15.55 15.26 4.62
CA ARG A 378 16.95 15.47 4.23
C ARG A 378 17.88 15.70 5.41
N LYS A 379 17.44 16.47 6.42
CA LYS A 379 18.23 16.69 7.65
C LYS A 379 18.48 15.38 8.41
N ARG A 380 17.47 14.50 8.52
CA ARG A 380 17.61 13.18 9.16
C ARG A 380 18.55 12.27 8.37
N ALA A 381 18.47 12.28 7.04
CA ALA A 381 19.38 11.51 6.19
C ALA A 381 20.84 11.95 6.38
N LEU A 382 21.10 13.27 6.42
CA LEU A 382 22.43 13.82 6.67
C LEU A 382 22.96 13.46 8.06
N ALA A 383 22.12 13.49 9.09
CA ALA A 383 22.50 13.14 10.45
C ALA A 383 22.83 11.64 10.62
N THR A 384 22.27 10.77 9.77
CA THR A 384 22.54 9.32 9.78
C THR A 384 23.80 8.97 9.00
N ALA A 385 24.23 9.85 8.08
CA ALA A 385 25.42 9.66 7.25
C ALA A 385 26.71 10.24 7.87
N ALA A 386 26.58 11.07 8.92
CA ALA A 386 27.68 11.62 9.72
C ALA A 386 27.98 10.74 10.94
#